data_AF-A0A355EJT7-F1
#
_entry.id   AF-A0A355EJT7-F1
#
_cell.length_a   1.000
_cell.length_b   1.000
_cell.length_c   1.000
_cell.angle_alpha   90.00
_cell.angle_beta   90.00
_cell.angle_gamma   90.00
#
_symmetry.space_group_name_H-M   'P 1'
#
loop_
_entity.id
_entity.type
_entity.pdbx_description
1 polymer ?
#
loop_
_entity_poly.entity_id
_entity_poly.type
_entity_poly.pdbx_seq_one_letter_code
_entity_poly.pdbx_strand_id
1 'polypeptide(L)'
;MFSDSLLFYGNDIGNALEQLHSVYVKLLHQGLLLRGAVVKGKLQFEPRLTLENYEKRLPQDDTLARAMGLESTKKGARLLIENELAAELLDQHPEWLTQEGYVMSFSNMHYANVPDSSVLRRISPTPEQDTYEYLYFWIDPGLKAYLGLDREVRVRDLEVLKSMTSESISAHYKETIELLKRCKTRQKVTEERLNCRSSV
;
A
#
# COMPACT_ATOMS: atom_id res chain seq x y z
N MET A 1 17.51 9.94 19.34
CA MET A 1 17.16 8.83 18.44
C MET A 1 15.82 9.19 17.80
N PHE A 2 15.86 9.94 16.70
CA PHE A 2 14.65 10.29 15.97
C PHE A 2 14.26 9.05 15.15
N SER A 3 13.21 8.36 15.60
CA SER A 3 12.57 7.34 14.78
C SER A 3 11.63 8.10 13.85
N ASP A 4 11.99 8.21 12.57
CA ASP A 4 11.12 8.73 11.50
C ASP A 4 10.03 7.70 11.13
N SER A 5 9.52 6.97 12.13
CA SER A 5 8.56 5.90 11.96
C SER A 5 7.25 6.31 12.61
N LEU A 6 6.22 6.39 11.78
CA LEU A 6 4.86 6.64 12.25
C LEU A 6 4.20 5.30 12.56
N LEU A 7 3.65 5.19 13.77
CA LEU A 7 2.91 4.03 14.23
C LEU A 7 1.43 4.37 14.29
N PHE A 8 0.60 3.60 13.58
CA PHE A 8 -0.85 3.69 13.63
C PHE A 8 -1.40 2.37 14.21
N TYR A 9 -2.41 2.49 15.08
CA TYR A 9 -3.12 1.34 15.65
C TYR A 9 -4.60 1.69 15.77
N GLY A 10 -5.48 0.70 15.57
CA GLY A 10 -6.93 0.89 15.54
C GLY A 10 -7.67 -0.41 15.23
N ASN A 11 -9.00 -0.34 15.12
CA ASN A 11 -9.86 -1.51 14.90
C ASN A 11 -10.51 -1.55 13.50
N ASP A 12 -10.42 -0.47 12.73
CA ASP A 12 -11.04 -0.36 11.40
C ASP A 12 -9.96 -0.18 10.34
N ILE A 13 -9.54 -1.30 9.78
CA ILE A 13 -8.46 -1.35 8.78
C ILE A 13 -8.90 -0.78 7.43
N GLY A 14 -10.17 -0.95 7.04
CA GLY A 14 -10.68 -0.48 5.75
C GLY A 14 -10.62 1.04 5.67
N ASN A 15 -11.20 1.70 6.68
CA ASN A 15 -11.14 3.16 6.81
C ASN A 15 -9.70 3.66 7.02
N ALA A 16 -8.88 2.93 7.79
CA ALA A 16 -7.47 3.27 7.95
C ALA A 16 -6.72 3.27 6.60
N LEU A 17 -6.96 2.29 5.72
CA LEU A 17 -6.34 2.25 4.39
C LEU A 17 -6.80 3.42 3.51
N GLU A 18 -8.06 3.85 3.58
CA GLU A 18 -8.55 5.03 2.86
C GLU A 18 -7.86 6.33 3.31
N GLN A 19 -7.75 6.51 4.63
CA GLN A 19 -7.08 7.67 5.20
C GLN A 19 -5.58 7.64 4.92
N LEU A 20 -4.93 6.48 5.08
CA LEU A 20 -3.52 6.29 4.78
C LEU A 20 -3.25 6.54 3.30
N HIS A 21 -4.12 6.11 2.38
CA HIS A 21 -3.98 6.44 0.96
C HIS A 21 -3.88 7.95 0.76
N SER A 22 -4.79 8.71 1.36
CA SER A 22 -4.79 10.17 1.26
C SER A 22 -3.52 10.81 1.81
N VAL A 23 -2.98 10.28 2.91
CA VAL A 23 -1.70 10.71 3.49
C VAL A 23 -0.54 10.40 2.55
N TYR A 24 -0.45 9.16 2.06
CA TYR A 24 0.61 8.71 1.15
C TYR A 24 0.64 9.55 -0.13
N VAL A 25 -0.53 9.87 -0.69
CA VAL A 25 -0.63 10.69 -1.91
C VAL A 25 -0.17 12.14 -1.67
N LYS A 26 -0.50 12.74 -0.52
CA LYS A 26 0.00 14.07 -0.15
C LYS A 26 1.51 14.09 0.05
N LEU A 27 2.06 13.06 0.69
CA LEU A 27 3.50 12.90 0.88
C LEU A 27 4.23 12.69 -0.45
N LEU A 28 3.65 11.89 -1.34
CA LEU A 28 4.17 11.70 -2.69
C LEU A 28 4.24 13.02 -3.47
N HIS A 29 3.21 13.87 -3.36
CA HIS A 29 3.23 15.22 -3.93
C HIS A 29 4.38 16.06 -3.39
N GLN A 30 4.70 15.95 -2.10
CA GLN A 30 5.84 16.59 -1.47
C GLN A 30 7.20 15.92 -1.79
N GLY A 31 7.21 14.87 -2.61
CA GLY A 31 8.42 14.12 -2.95
C GLY A 31 8.88 13.15 -1.87
N LEU A 32 8.05 12.87 -0.87
CA LEU A 32 8.31 11.92 0.19
C LEU A 32 7.75 10.54 -0.18
N LEU A 33 8.63 9.54 -0.15
CA LEU A 33 8.34 8.16 -0.49
C LEU A 33 8.34 7.33 0.79
N LEU A 34 7.19 6.74 1.13
CA LEU A 34 7.04 5.95 2.35
C LEU A 34 7.13 4.45 2.08
N ARG A 35 7.82 3.77 3.00
CA ARG A 35 7.74 2.32 3.16
C ARG A 35 7.08 2.02 4.51
N GLY A 36 6.21 1.04 4.53
CA GLY A 36 5.48 0.65 5.74
C GLY A 36 4.90 -0.76 5.61
N ALA A 37 4.35 -1.24 6.72
CA ALA A 37 3.65 -2.51 6.77
C ALA A 37 2.44 -2.41 7.69
N VAL A 38 1.40 -3.18 7.37
CA VAL A 38 0.22 -3.36 8.21
C VAL A 38 0.05 -4.84 8.50
N VAL A 39 -0.15 -5.16 9.77
CA VAL A 39 -0.28 -6.53 10.27
C VAL A 39 -1.57 -6.65 11.05
N LYS A 40 -2.08 -7.88 11.15
CA LYS A 40 -3.24 -8.18 11.97
C LYS A 40 -2.86 -8.15 13.45
N GLY A 41 -3.76 -7.66 14.29
CA GLY A 41 -3.61 -7.64 15.73
C GLY A 41 -3.83 -6.25 16.30
N LYS A 42 -4.23 -6.21 17.58
CA LYS A 42 -4.38 -4.97 18.31
C LYS A 42 -3.13 -4.78 19.15
N LEU A 43 -2.36 -3.74 18.84
CA LEU A 43 -1.18 -3.41 19.63
C LEU A 43 -1.59 -3.04 21.06
N GLN A 44 -1.18 -3.86 22.01
CA GLN A 44 -1.38 -3.61 23.44
C GLN A 44 -0.11 -3.05 24.07
N PHE A 45 -0.29 -2.12 25.00
CA PHE A 45 0.80 -1.45 25.67
C PHE A 45 0.71 -1.65 27.18
N GLU A 46 1.86 -1.93 27.79
CA GLU A 46 2.03 -1.84 29.23
C GLU A 46 2.68 -0.50 29.60
N PRO A 47 2.04 0.33 30.44
CA PRO A 47 2.66 1.56 30.96
C PRO A 47 3.77 1.17 31.94
N ARG A 48 5.03 1.50 31.62
CA ARG A 48 6.18 1.19 32.48
C ARG A 48 6.65 2.37 33.31
N LEU A 49 6.35 3.58 32.88
CA LEU A 49 6.72 4.82 33.58
C LEU A 49 5.82 5.94 33.08
N THR A 50 5.10 6.58 34.01
CA THR A 50 4.36 7.82 33.78
C THR A 50 5.05 8.92 34.56
N LEU A 51 5.72 9.82 33.84
CA LEU A 51 6.07 11.16 34.33
C LEU A 51 5.00 12.13 33.81
N GLU A 52 4.85 13.29 34.42
CA GLU A 52 3.71 14.22 34.23
C GLU A 52 3.29 14.46 32.76
N ASN A 53 4.22 14.39 31.79
CA ASN A 53 3.95 14.54 30.36
C ASN A 53 4.58 13.45 29.46
N TYR A 54 5.06 12.34 30.03
CA TYR A 54 5.72 11.29 29.28
C TYR A 54 5.31 9.91 29.79
N GLU A 55 4.77 9.10 28.89
CA GLU A 55 4.42 7.72 29.16
C GLU A 55 5.32 6.79 28.34
N LYS A 56 6.16 6.03 29.02
CA LYS A 56 6.92 4.96 28.38
C LYS A 56 6.02 3.73 28.29
N ARG A 57 5.62 3.39 27.08
CA ARG A 57 4.83 2.21 26.75
C ARG A 57 5.71 1.13 26.14
N LEU A 58 5.58 -0.11 26.59
CA LEU A 58 6.18 -1.27 25.93
C LEU A 58 5.09 -2.13 25.29
N PRO A 59 5.26 -2.56 24.03
CA PRO A 59 4.39 -3.55 23.41
C PRO A 59 4.34 -4.82 24.26
N GLN A 60 3.15 -5.36 24.48
CA GLN A 60 2.96 -6.65 25.16
C GLN A 60 3.03 -7.83 24.20
N ASP A 61 2.79 -7.58 22.92
CA ASP A 61 2.70 -8.57 21.85
C ASP A 61 3.80 -8.36 20.81
N ASP A 62 3.86 -9.29 19.85
CA ASP A 62 4.84 -9.27 18.76
C ASP A 62 4.38 -8.44 17.55
N THR A 63 3.23 -7.75 17.61
CA THR A 63 2.61 -7.05 16.46
C THR A 63 3.55 -6.00 15.88
N LEU A 64 4.21 -5.22 16.73
CA LEU A 64 5.20 -4.24 16.28
C LEU A 64 6.41 -4.90 15.62
N ALA A 65 6.90 -6.00 16.19
CA ALA A 65 8.04 -6.75 15.66
C ALA A 65 7.69 -7.39 14.31
N ARG A 66 6.48 -7.95 14.16
CA ARG A 66 5.96 -8.47 12.88
C ARG A 66 5.84 -7.38 11.84
N ALA A 67 5.30 -6.21 12.19
CA ALA A 67 5.20 -5.07 11.27
C ALA A 67 6.58 -4.61 10.78
N MET A 68 7.55 -4.43 11.69
CA MET A 68 8.92 -4.07 11.34
C MET A 68 9.61 -5.16 10.50
N GLY A 69 9.41 -6.43 10.87
CA GLY A 69 9.90 -7.58 10.14
C GLY A 69 9.38 -7.58 8.71
N LEU A 70 8.07 -7.45 8.53
CA LEU A 70 7.41 -7.40 7.22
C LEU A 70 7.92 -6.23 6.39
N GLU A 71 7.95 -5.02 6.94
CA GLU A 71 8.46 -3.80 6.28
C GLU A 71 9.89 -3.97 5.75
N SER A 72 10.73 -4.72 6.48
CA SER A 72 12.12 -4.94 6.12
C SER A 72 12.31 -5.92 4.94
N THR A 73 11.33 -6.78 4.65
CA THR A 73 11.44 -7.86 3.65
C THR A 73 11.55 -7.36 2.21
N LYS A 74 10.94 -6.21 1.88
CA LYS A 74 10.92 -5.65 0.53
C LYS A 74 11.50 -4.24 0.52
N LYS A 75 12.22 -3.88 -0.53
CA LYS A 75 12.67 -2.51 -0.79
C LYS A 75 11.60 -1.72 -1.56
N GLY A 76 11.86 -0.43 -1.73
CA GLY A 76 10.97 0.50 -2.41
C GLY A 76 9.92 1.12 -1.49
N ALA A 77 9.27 2.16 -1.99
CA ALA A 77 8.21 2.86 -1.30
C ALA A 77 6.92 2.04 -1.39
N ARG A 78 6.67 1.15 -0.43
CA ARG A 78 5.57 0.16 -0.47
C ARG A 78 4.84 0.15 0.86
N LEU A 79 3.53 -0.09 0.83
CA LEU A 79 2.76 -0.42 2.02
C LEU A 79 2.43 -1.91 1.97
N LEU A 80 3.14 -2.73 2.74
CA LEU A 80 2.94 -4.17 2.78
C LEU A 80 1.77 -4.53 3.69
N ILE A 81 1.07 -5.61 3.36
CA ILE A 81 -0.06 -6.14 4.13
C ILE A 81 0.24 -7.59 4.45
N GLU A 82 0.14 -7.96 5.73
CA GLU A 82 0.30 -9.34 6.19
C GLU A 82 -0.71 -10.28 5.52
N ASN A 83 -0.29 -11.52 5.25
CA ASN A 83 -1.08 -12.48 4.49
C ASN A 83 -2.42 -12.80 5.15
N GLU A 84 -2.42 -12.97 6.48
CA GLU A 84 -3.65 -13.22 7.23
C GLU A 84 -4.60 -12.02 7.16
N LEU A 85 -4.07 -10.80 7.26
CA LEU A 85 -4.86 -9.57 7.14
C LEU A 85 -5.43 -9.39 5.73
N ALA A 86 -4.64 -9.69 4.69
CA ALA A 86 -5.09 -9.62 3.31
C ALA A 86 -6.22 -10.63 3.02
N ALA A 87 -6.10 -11.86 3.54
CA ALA A 87 -7.16 -12.87 3.45
C ALA A 87 -8.46 -12.42 4.14
N GLU A 88 -8.36 -11.76 5.29
CA GLU A 88 -9.52 -11.21 6.01
C GLU A 88 -10.16 -10.03 5.27
N LEU A 89 -9.34 -9.10 4.74
CA LEU A 89 -9.82 -7.97 3.94
C LEU A 89 -10.51 -8.38 2.65
N LEU A 90 -10.08 -9.50 2.06
CA LEU A 90 -10.57 -10.03 0.78
C LEU A 90 -11.46 -11.28 0.96
N ASP A 91 -12.00 -11.53 2.15
CA ASP A 91 -12.91 -12.66 2.45
C ASP A 91 -14.02 -12.79 1.40
N GLN A 92 -14.68 -11.68 1.09
CA GLN A 92 -15.79 -11.64 0.13
C GLN A 92 -15.32 -11.69 -1.34
N HIS A 93 -14.00 -11.70 -1.59
CA HIS A 93 -13.38 -11.64 -2.91
C HIS A 93 -12.12 -12.53 -3.00
N PRO A 94 -12.21 -13.83 -2.67
CA PRO A 94 -11.02 -14.67 -2.45
C PRO A 94 -10.13 -14.83 -3.70
N GLU A 95 -10.69 -14.73 -4.91
CA GLU A 95 -9.97 -14.77 -6.18
C GLU A 95 -8.98 -13.61 -6.32
N TRP A 96 -9.23 -12.48 -5.64
CA TRP A 96 -8.35 -11.30 -5.68
C TRP A 96 -7.04 -11.49 -4.91
N LEU A 97 -6.91 -12.60 -4.16
CA LEU A 97 -5.66 -13.02 -3.54
C LEU A 97 -4.58 -13.39 -4.57
N THR A 98 -4.97 -13.67 -5.82
CA THR A 98 -4.04 -13.97 -6.92
C THR A 98 -4.16 -12.92 -8.03
N GLN A 99 -3.09 -12.76 -8.83
CA GLN A 99 -3.13 -11.84 -9.98
C GLN A 99 -4.10 -12.35 -11.04
N GLU A 100 -4.05 -13.65 -11.33
CA GLU A 100 -4.87 -14.33 -12.32
C GLU A 100 -6.34 -14.28 -11.90
N GLY A 101 -6.63 -14.62 -10.64
CA GLY A 101 -7.99 -14.57 -10.10
C GLY A 101 -8.56 -13.16 -10.14
N TYR A 102 -7.79 -12.11 -9.81
CA TYR A 102 -8.22 -10.73 -9.99
C TYR A 102 -8.62 -10.44 -11.44
N VAL A 103 -7.77 -10.76 -12.41
CA VAL A 103 -8.03 -10.49 -13.85
C VAL A 103 -9.24 -11.26 -14.37
N MET A 104 -9.44 -12.50 -13.93
CA MET A 104 -10.55 -13.35 -14.38
C MET A 104 -11.88 -13.04 -13.67
N SER A 105 -11.82 -12.46 -12.46
CA SER A 105 -13.00 -12.16 -11.64
C SER A 105 -13.98 -11.18 -12.28
N PHE A 106 -13.53 -10.35 -13.21
CA PHE A 106 -14.38 -9.38 -13.92
C PHE A 106 -15.48 -10.04 -14.77
N SER A 107 -15.40 -11.35 -15.02
CA SER A 107 -16.50 -12.11 -15.64
C SER A 107 -17.69 -12.28 -14.69
N ASN A 108 -17.47 -12.30 -13.38
CA ASN A 108 -18.49 -12.47 -12.35
C ASN A 108 -19.05 -11.11 -11.88
N MET A 109 -20.39 -10.98 -11.87
CA MET A 109 -21.09 -9.74 -11.51
C MET A 109 -20.81 -9.28 -10.08
N HIS A 110 -20.61 -10.20 -9.13
CA HIS A 110 -20.29 -9.88 -7.73
C HIS A 110 -19.06 -8.96 -7.63
N TYR A 111 -18.00 -9.29 -8.35
CA TYR A 111 -16.71 -8.57 -8.35
C TYR A 111 -16.75 -7.33 -9.23
N ALA A 112 -17.56 -7.34 -10.30
CA ALA A 112 -17.71 -6.18 -11.18
C ALA A 112 -18.45 -5.02 -10.50
N ASN A 113 -19.34 -5.32 -9.55
CA ASN A 113 -20.10 -4.32 -8.80
C ASN A 113 -19.24 -3.55 -7.77
N VAL A 114 -18.03 -4.03 -7.45
CA VAL A 114 -17.12 -3.30 -6.56
C VAL A 114 -16.66 -2.02 -7.26
N PRO A 115 -16.84 -0.82 -6.67
CA PRO A 115 -16.45 0.44 -7.30
C PRO A 115 -14.95 0.49 -7.63
N ASP A 116 -14.59 1.23 -8.69
CA ASP A 116 -13.18 1.47 -9.06
C ASP A 116 -12.38 2.12 -7.91
N SER A 117 -13.04 3.01 -7.16
CA SER A 117 -12.46 3.71 -6.01
C SER A 117 -12.25 2.83 -4.77
N SER A 118 -12.71 1.58 -4.78
CA SER A 118 -12.60 0.68 -3.63
C SER A 118 -11.15 0.38 -3.28
N VAL A 119 -10.80 0.50 -1.99
CA VAL A 119 -9.47 0.14 -1.49
C VAL A 119 -9.12 -1.32 -1.74
N LEU A 120 -10.11 -2.21 -1.84
CA LEU A 120 -9.90 -3.64 -2.06
C LEU A 120 -9.25 -3.91 -3.44
N ARG A 121 -9.59 -3.11 -4.47
CA ARG A 121 -8.98 -3.25 -5.82
C ARG A 121 -7.49 -2.93 -5.82
N ARG A 122 -7.05 -2.14 -4.84
CA ARG A 122 -5.66 -1.71 -4.64
C ARG A 122 -4.86 -2.69 -3.79
N ILE A 123 -5.47 -3.73 -3.22
CA ILE A 123 -4.74 -4.82 -2.57
C ILE A 123 -4.29 -5.82 -3.65
N SER A 124 -3.02 -6.19 -3.65
CA SER A 124 -2.42 -7.07 -4.65
C SER A 124 -1.35 -7.95 -4.01
N PRO A 125 -1.19 -9.22 -4.42
CA PRO A 125 0.00 -9.97 -4.04
C PRO A 125 1.24 -9.32 -4.64
N THR A 126 2.38 -9.45 -3.97
CA THR A 126 3.70 -9.10 -4.50
C THR A 126 4.04 -9.97 -5.72
N PRO A 127 4.99 -9.56 -6.59
CA PRO A 127 5.42 -10.38 -7.72
C PRO A 127 5.90 -11.78 -7.31
N GLU A 128 6.54 -11.88 -6.14
CA GLU A 128 7.04 -13.14 -5.58
C GLU A 128 5.95 -13.96 -4.88
N GLN A 129 4.72 -13.43 -4.76
CA GLN A 129 3.56 -14.07 -4.12
C GLN A 129 3.79 -14.51 -2.66
N ASP A 130 4.76 -13.89 -1.99
CA ASP A 130 5.11 -14.17 -0.60
C ASP A 130 4.36 -13.26 0.40
N THR A 131 3.91 -12.10 -0.07
CA THR A 131 3.11 -11.15 0.72
C THR A 131 2.17 -10.30 -0.13
N TYR A 132 1.46 -9.37 0.49
CA TYR A 132 0.55 -8.45 -0.18
C TYR A 132 1.04 -7.02 -0.06
N GLU A 133 0.61 -6.19 -1.00
CA GLU A 133 0.89 -4.77 -1.03
C GLU A 133 -0.35 -3.95 -1.36
N TYR A 134 -0.41 -2.77 -0.78
CA TYR A 134 -1.39 -1.75 -1.12
C TYR A 134 -0.81 -0.82 -2.19
N LEU A 135 -1.45 -0.81 -3.36
CA LEU A 135 -1.06 -0.06 -4.54
C LEU A 135 -1.45 1.42 -4.42
N TYR A 136 -0.89 2.13 -3.45
CA TYR A 136 -1.23 3.54 -3.16
C TYR A 136 -0.87 4.53 -4.27
N PHE A 137 -0.08 4.12 -5.27
CA PHE A 137 0.13 4.94 -6.48
C PHE A 137 -1.06 4.91 -7.44
N TRP A 138 -2.06 4.06 -7.20
CA TRP A 138 -3.34 4.10 -7.89
C TRP A 138 -4.21 5.23 -7.34
N ILE A 139 -3.91 6.44 -7.82
CA ILE A 139 -4.54 7.69 -7.43
C ILE A 139 -5.76 7.98 -8.31
N ASP A 140 -6.87 8.37 -7.69
CA ASP A 140 -8.08 8.79 -8.37
C ASP A 140 -7.80 10.00 -9.30
N PRO A 141 -8.38 10.05 -10.51
CA PRO A 141 -8.09 11.09 -11.51
C PRO A 141 -8.26 12.53 -10.99
N GLY A 142 -9.30 12.79 -10.19
CA GLY A 142 -9.55 14.09 -9.60
C GLY A 142 -8.44 14.53 -8.63
N LEU A 143 -8.00 13.62 -7.75
CA LEU A 143 -6.91 13.89 -6.80
C LEU A 143 -5.56 14.03 -7.51
N LYS A 144 -5.33 13.22 -8.55
CA LYS A 144 -4.14 13.30 -9.41
C LYS A 144 -4.03 14.68 -10.07
N ALA A 145 -5.13 15.17 -10.65
CA ALA A 145 -5.19 16.48 -11.30
C ALA A 145 -4.99 17.62 -10.29
N TYR A 146 -5.66 17.56 -9.13
CA TYR A 146 -5.54 18.56 -8.07
C TYR A 146 -4.10 18.71 -7.56
N LEU A 147 -3.36 17.60 -7.44
CA LEU A 147 -1.97 17.59 -6.95
C LEU A 147 -0.93 17.73 -8.07
N GLY A 148 -1.33 17.86 -9.34
CA GLY A 148 -0.37 17.92 -10.46
C GLY A 148 0.56 16.71 -10.54
N LEU A 149 0.09 15.53 -10.12
CA LEU A 149 0.93 14.32 -10.05
C LEU A 149 1.04 13.65 -11.41
N ASP A 150 2.15 13.91 -12.11
CA ASP A 150 2.54 13.20 -13.32
C ASP A 150 3.41 11.98 -12.98
N ARG A 151 2.92 10.77 -13.29
CA ARG A 151 3.62 9.52 -12.97
C ARG A 151 4.83 9.32 -13.87
N GLU A 152 4.73 9.71 -15.14
CA GLU A 152 5.79 9.59 -16.14
C GLU A 152 6.96 10.54 -15.86
N VAL A 153 6.67 11.74 -15.38
CA VAL A 153 7.70 12.65 -14.83
C VAL A 153 8.34 12.02 -13.60
N ARG A 154 7.53 11.53 -12.65
CA ARG A 154 8.06 10.92 -11.43
C ARG A 154 8.97 9.72 -11.70
N VAL A 155 8.60 8.84 -12.64
CA VAL A 155 9.45 7.71 -13.04
C VAL A 155 10.79 8.19 -13.58
N ARG A 156 10.81 9.24 -14.42
CA ARG A 156 12.04 9.83 -14.94
C ARG A 156 12.91 10.40 -13.83
N ASP A 157 12.33 11.14 -12.89
CA ASP A 157 13.06 11.69 -11.75
C ASP A 157 13.68 10.58 -10.90
N LEU A 158 12.93 9.50 -10.64
CA LEU A 158 13.44 8.35 -9.89
C LEU A 158 14.56 7.61 -10.63
N GLU A 159 14.51 7.50 -11.96
CA GLU A 159 15.59 6.92 -12.75
C GLU A 159 16.88 7.76 -12.66
N VAL A 160 16.76 9.09 -12.69
CA VAL A 160 17.90 9.99 -12.48
C VAL A 160 18.48 9.80 -11.08
N LEU A 161 17.66 9.85 -10.03
CA LEU A 161 18.10 9.64 -8.64
C LEU A 161 18.74 8.26 -8.44
N LYS A 162 18.19 7.22 -9.07
CA LYS A 162 18.73 5.86 -9.06
C LYS A 162 20.17 5.79 -9.59
N SER A 163 20.49 6.57 -10.63
CA SER A 163 21.82 6.62 -11.25
C SER A 163 22.86 7.43 -10.47
N MET A 164 22.40 8.29 -9.56
CA MET A 164 23.25 9.20 -8.77
C MET A 164 23.49 8.73 -7.34
N THR A 165 22.95 7.57 -6.94
CA THR A 165 22.95 7.09 -5.55
C THR A 165 23.68 5.75 -5.41
N SER A 166 24.00 5.38 -4.16
CA SER A 166 24.64 4.11 -3.84
C SER A 166 23.74 2.93 -4.21
N GLU A 167 24.34 1.74 -4.37
CA GLU A 167 23.62 0.52 -4.79
C GLU A 167 22.39 0.20 -3.92
N SER A 168 22.50 0.35 -2.60
CA SER A 168 21.40 0.09 -1.68
C SER A 168 20.20 1.04 -1.90
N ILE A 169 20.48 2.33 -2.14
CA ILE A 169 19.46 3.35 -2.41
C ILE A 169 18.91 3.18 -3.83
N SER A 170 19.79 2.85 -4.79
CA SER A 170 19.44 2.54 -6.17
C SER A 170 18.44 1.38 -6.25
N ALA A 171 18.65 0.33 -5.45
CA ALA A 171 17.71 -0.78 -5.34
C ALA A 171 16.32 -0.33 -4.82
N HIS A 172 16.27 0.60 -3.85
CA HIS A 172 15.01 1.16 -3.38
C HIS A 172 14.27 1.91 -4.50
N TYR A 173 14.95 2.75 -5.28
CA TYR A 173 14.32 3.45 -6.39
C TYR A 173 13.87 2.50 -7.50
N LYS A 174 14.67 1.48 -7.84
CA LYS A 174 14.30 0.43 -8.79
C LYS A 174 12.98 -0.24 -8.39
N GLU A 175 12.86 -0.70 -7.15
CA GLU A 175 11.64 -1.35 -6.66
C GLU A 175 10.43 -0.40 -6.65
N THR A 176 10.65 0.88 -6.35
CA THR A 176 9.59 1.90 -6.39
C THR A 176 9.08 2.14 -7.81
N ILE A 177 9.99 2.20 -8.80
CA ILE A 177 9.63 2.34 -10.22
C ILE A 177 8.83 1.12 -10.69
N GLU A 178 9.24 -0.08 -10.31
CA GLU A 178 8.51 -1.31 -10.67
C GLU A 178 7.13 -1.34 -10.02
N LEU A 179 6.99 -0.90 -8.77
CA LEU A 179 5.67 -0.74 -8.14
C LEU A 179 4.78 0.27 -8.88
N LEU A 180 5.33 1.43 -9.26
CA LEU A 180 4.61 2.45 -10.05
C LEU A 180 4.06 1.87 -11.36
N LYS A 181 4.87 1.08 -12.07
CA LYS A 181 4.46 0.37 -13.29
C LYS A 181 3.35 -0.64 -13.02
N ARG A 182 3.46 -1.46 -11.98
CA ARG A 182 2.42 -2.44 -11.60
C ARG A 182 1.10 -1.75 -11.24
N CYS A 183 1.15 -0.67 -10.46
CA CYS A 183 -0.03 0.13 -10.13
C CYS A 183 -0.72 0.64 -11.41
N LYS A 184 0.06 1.18 -12.37
CA LYS A 184 -0.46 1.64 -13.66
C LYS A 184 -1.10 0.50 -14.46
N THR A 185 -0.45 -0.66 -14.54
CA THR A 185 -0.98 -1.82 -15.26
C THR A 185 -2.30 -2.31 -14.66
N ARG A 186 -2.35 -2.51 -13.34
CA ARG A 186 -3.57 -3.01 -12.67
C ARG A 186 -4.72 -2.00 -12.75
N GLN A 187 -4.42 -0.71 -12.61
CA GLN A 187 -5.40 0.36 -12.82
C GLN A 187 -5.97 0.31 -14.24
N LYS A 188 -5.11 0.29 -15.25
CA LYS A 188 -5.52 0.23 -16.66
C LYS A 188 -6.41 -0.99 -16.95
N VAL A 189 -6.02 -2.17 -16.49
CA VAL A 189 -6.82 -3.40 -16.66
C VAL A 189 -8.19 -3.23 -16.01
N THR A 190 -8.25 -2.62 -14.83
CA THR A 190 -9.51 -2.41 -14.11
C THR A 190 -10.42 -1.45 -14.87
N GLU A 191 -9.90 -0.31 -15.31
CA GLU A 191 -10.63 0.68 -16.11
C GLU A 191 -11.17 0.06 -17.41
N GLU A 192 -10.34 -0.68 -18.16
CA GLU A 192 -10.74 -1.35 -19.40
C GLU A 192 -11.86 -2.38 -19.16
N ARG A 193 -11.74 -3.19 -18.11
CA ARG A 193 -12.71 -4.25 -17.81
C ARG A 193 -14.05 -3.71 -17.29
N LEU A 194 -14.04 -2.63 -16.53
CA LEU A 194 -15.25 -1.95 -16.07
C LEU A 194 -15.95 -1.20 -17.21
N ASN A 195 -15.20 -0.46 -18.05
CA ASN A 195 -15.78 0.31 -19.15
C ASN A 195 -16.38 -0.55 -20.27
N CYS A 196 -15.79 -1.71 -20.57
CA CYS A 196 -16.36 -2.67 -21.53
C CYS A 196 -17.75 -3.18 -21.12
N ARG A 197 -18.18 -3.02 -19.86
CA ARG A 197 -19.50 -3.42 -19.38
C ARG A 197 -20.53 -2.30 -19.36
N SER A 198 -20.13 -1.03 -19.26
CA SER A 198 -21.05 0.11 -19.37
C SER A 198 -21.63 0.32 -20.78
N SER A 199 -21.21 -0.51 -21.74
CA SER A 199 -21.56 -0.43 -23.17
C SER A 199 -22.46 -1.58 -23.63
N VAL A 200 -22.96 -2.42 -22.71
CA VAL A 200 -23.86 -3.57 -22.96
C VAL A 200 -25.11 -3.39 -22.11
#